data_AF-A0A9P4Q994-F1
#
_entry.id   AF-A0A9P4Q994-F1
#
_cell.length_a   1.000
_cell.length_b   1.000
_cell.length_c   1.000
_cell.angle_alpha   90.00
_cell.angle_beta   90.00
_cell.angle_gamma   90.00
#
_symmetry.space_group_name_H-M   'P 1'
#
loop_
_entity.id
_entity.type
_entity.pdbx_description
1 polymer ?
#
loop_
_entity_poly.entity_id
_entity_poly.type
_entity_poly.pdbx_seq_one_letter_code
_entity_poly.pdbx_strand_id
1 'polypeptide(L)'
;MAWNVGTAQLHGSNDELHPDRQTQQRQRQRHRHRHRQHDMAGRGRPGGRRALHHSGGCDAASRVPQDALRLPEKSLADALVAAYFAFVNPGFPVVDEDRFMPQYTTNDPDNPVSTLLLQAILLVGAHVACQGRQREAVKGVFLGRAKTLIDHGQEQNRTIVVQAALLLAWQVDSGGDVSADAYYWIGTATIIATGMGMHRDEDNTYEKRTWRRVFWLLFQWDTLVSMQCGRPQALHIEECDVQPLQPSDFDEELEEPFRL
;
A
#
# COMPACT_ATOMS: atom_id res chain seq x y z
N MET A 1 -52.24 40.58 -3.33
CA MET A 1 -51.97 40.68 -1.88
C MET A 1 -50.47 40.71 -1.69
N ALA A 2 -49.94 41.89 -1.36
CA ALA A 2 -48.55 42.11 -1.04
C ALA A 2 -48.32 41.78 0.45
N TRP A 3 -47.17 41.20 0.78
CA TRP A 3 -46.62 41.26 2.13
C TRP A 3 -45.19 41.75 2.06
N ASN A 4 -44.94 42.74 2.91
CA ASN A 4 -43.83 43.67 2.91
C ASN A 4 -42.83 43.25 4.01
N VAL A 5 -41.53 43.32 3.65
CA VAL A 5 -40.33 43.72 4.41
C VAL A 5 -40.29 43.54 5.94
N GLY A 6 -39.21 42.89 6.39
CA GLY A 6 -38.65 43.01 7.74
C GLY A 6 -37.15 42.72 7.73
N THR A 7 -36.34 43.75 7.49
CA THR A 7 -34.88 43.75 7.67
C THR A 7 -34.52 43.91 9.14
N ALA A 8 -33.76 42.97 9.71
CA ALA A 8 -33.12 43.12 11.01
C ALA A 8 -31.59 43.01 10.85
N GLN A 9 -30.90 44.13 11.11
CA GLN A 9 -29.44 44.19 11.22
C GLN A 9 -29.01 43.62 12.57
N LEU A 10 -28.10 42.64 12.56
CA LEU A 10 -27.36 42.19 13.74
C LEU A 10 -25.89 42.56 13.57
N HIS A 11 -25.45 43.57 14.30
CA HIS A 11 -24.03 43.84 14.57
C HIS A 11 -23.57 42.84 15.63
N GLY A 12 -22.84 41.80 15.22
CA GLY A 12 -22.10 40.90 16.10
C GLY A 12 -20.61 41.17 15.98
N SER A 13 -20.02 41.74 17.02
CA SER A 13 -18.58 41.99 17.14
C SER A 13 -17.81 40.65 17.24
N ASN A 14 -16.94 40.38 16.27
CA ASN A 14 -15.95 39.31 16.36
C ASN A 14 -14.74 39.80 17.16
N ASP A 15 -14.68 39.49 18.46
CA ASP A 15 -13.44 39.53 19.24
C ASP A 15 -12.87 38.11 19.31
N GLU A 16 -11.95 37.80 18.39
CA GLU A 16 -11.10 36.61 18.44
C GLU A 16 -10.09 36.73 19.59
N LEU A 17 -10.18 35.84 20.58
CA LEU A 17 -9.24 35.67 21.68
C LEU A 17 -7.89 35.14 21.16
N HIS A 18 -7.01 36.04 20.74
CA HIS A 18 -5.61 35.74 20.47
C HIS A 18 -4.85 35.57 21.81
N PRO A 19 -4.20 34.44 22.09
CA PRO A 19 -3.45 34.27 23.33
C PRO A 19 -2.25 35.23 23.40
N ASP A 20 -2.18 35.99 24.51
CA ASP A 20 -1.16 36.99 24.76
C ASP A 20 0.27 36.41 24.63
N ARG A 21 1.15 37.15 23.95
CA ARG A 21 2.55 36.77 23.66
C ARG A 21 3.33 36.42 24.93
N GLN A 22 2.95 36.97 26.08
CA GLN A 22 3.56 36.64 27.37
C GLN A 22 3.30 35.18 27.79
N THR A 23 2.15 34.63 27.40
CA THR A 23 1.73 33.26 27.74
C THR A 23 2.52 32.22 26.93
N GLN A 24 2.73 32.48 25.64
CA GLN A 24 3.56 31.62 24.77
C GLN A 24 5.04 31.63 25.18
N GLN A 25 5.55 32.76 25.68
CA GLN A 25 6.95 32.87 26.11
C GLN A 25 7.22 32.10 27.41
N ARG A 26 6.27 32.08 28.36
CA ARG A 26 6.36 31.29 29.60
C ARG A 26 6.31 29.78 29.35
N GLN A 27 5.51 29.31 28.40
CA GLN A 27 5.45 27.89 28.04
C GLN A 27 6.75 27.39 27.37
N ARG A 28 7.36 28.20 26.50
CA ARG A 28 8.66 27.89 25.86
C ARG A 28 9.82 27.79 26.86
N GLN A 29 9.82 28.61 27.92
CA GLN A 29 10.85 28.56 28.96
C GLN A 29 10.74 27.31 29.86
N ARG A 30 9.51 26.83 30.13
CA ARG A 30 9.28 25.61 30.91
C ARG A 30 9.73 24.34 30.19
N HIS A 31 9.54 24.24 28.87
CA HIS A 31 10.03 23.10 28.08
C HIS A 31 11.56 23.03 28.01
N ARG A 32 12.26 24.18 27.92
CA ARG A 32 13.73 24.22 27.90
C ARG A 32 14.38 23.78 29.21
N HIS A 33 13.74 24.01 30.35
CA HIS A 33 14.27 23.56 31.64
C HIS A 33 14.14 22.05 31.85
N ARG A 34 13.10 21.42 31.26
CA ARG A 34 12.83 19.99 31.38
C ARG A 34 13.82 19.13 30.56
N HIS A 35 14.25 19.62 29.40
CA HIS A 35 15.25 18.93 28.56
C HIS A 35 16.67 18.92 29.14
N ARG A 36 17.06 19.94 29.93
CA ARG A 36 18.41 20.02 30.52
C ARG A 36 18.65 19.07 31.70
N GLN A 37 17.60 18.49 32.30
CA GLN A 37 17.76 17.58 33.45
C GLN A 37 17.94 16.10 33.05
N HIS A 38 17.70 15.73 31.79
CA HIS A 38 17.80 14.33 31.34
C HIS A 38 19.20 13.91 30.83
N ASP A 39 20.14 14.84 30.64
CA ASP A 39 21.45 14.57 30.01
C ASP A 39 22.62 14.28 31.00
N MET A 40 22.34 14.03 32.29
CA MET A 40 23.40 13.88 33.32
C MET A 40 23.27 12.63 34.20
N ALA A 41 22.89 11.48 33.64
CA ALA A 41 22.98 10.20 34.35
C ALA A 41 23.39 9.05 33.40
N GLY A 42 24.68 8.70 33.41
CA GLY A 42 25.14 7.49 32.71
C GLY A 42 26.65 7.40 32.45
N ARG A 43 27.50 7.45 33.49
CA ARG A 43 28.93 7.09 33.37
C ARG A 43 29.23 5.78 34.09
N GLY A 44 29.46 4.72 33.30
CA GLY A 44 30.56 3.75 33.42
C GLY A 44 30.56 2.67 34.52
N ARG A 45 30.53 1.39 34.09
CA ARG A 45 31.36 0.29 34.65
C ARG A 45 31.74 -0.69 33.51
N PRO A 46 33.01 -1.16 33.39
CA PRO A 46 33.41 -2.10 32.35
C PRO A 46 33.20 -3.55 32.82
N GLY A 47 32.31 -4.29 32.15
CA GLY A 47 32.09 -5.73 32.34
C GLY A 47 32.88 -6.55 31.31
N GLY A 48 33.44 -7.68 31.76
CA GLY A 48 34.42 -8.49 31.04
C GLY A 48 34.00 -8.99 29.66
N ARG A 49 34.96 -8.97 28.73
CA ARG A 49 34.86 -9.60 27.41
C ARG A 49 34.93 -11.12 27.58
N ARG A 50 33.78 -11.78 27.48
CA ARG A 50 33.69 -13.22 27.27
C ARG A 50 33.46 -13.41 25.77
N ALA A 51 34.48 -13.92 25.08
CA ALA A 51 34.39 -14.26 23.66
C ALA A 51 33.35 -15.36 23.48
N LEU A 52 32.21 -15.01 22.88
CA LEU A 52 31.24 -15.99 22.39
C LEU A 52 31.77 -16.49 21.05
N HIS A 53 32.33 -17.69 21.07
CA HIS A 53 32.50 -18.50 19.87
C HIS A 53 31.11 -18.80 19.31
N HIS A 54 30.67 -18.06 18.29
CA HIS A 54 29.55 -18.47 17.46
C HIS A 54 30.07 -19.38 16.34
N SER A 55 30.17 -20.65 16.69
CA SER A 55 30.30 -21.76 15.75
C SER A 55 28.94 -22.02 15.12
N GLY A 56 28.88 -21.97 13.79
CA GLY A 56 28.11 -22.90 12.97
C GLY A 56 26.61 -22.67 12.82
N GLY A 57 26.22 -22.25 11.61
CA GLY A 57 24.97 -22.67 10.98
C GLY A 57 23.84 -21.64 10.97
N CYS A 58 23.92 -20.66 10.06
CA CYS A 58 22.75 -19.88 9.65
C CYS A 58 22.60 -19.83 8.12
N ASP A 59 22.80 -20.98 7.46
CA ASP A 59 22.35 -21.21 6.08
C ASP A 59 21.17 -22.18 6.08
N ALA A 60 20.18 -21.94 6.93
CA ALA A 60 18.83 -22.39 6.62
C ALA A 60 18.32 -21.46 5.51
N ALA A 61 18.79 -21.69 4.28
CA ALA A 61 18.31 -21.00 3.10
C ALA A 61 16.78 -20.99 3.16
N SER A 62 16.19 -19.78 3.19
CA SER A 62 14.74 -19.55 3.14
C SER A 62 14.21 -20.10 1.82
N ARG A 63 14.03 -21.42 1.74
CA ARG A 63 13.43 -22.08 0.59
C ARG A 63 11.93 -21.89 0.76
N VAL A 64 11.32 -21.16 -0.17
CA VAL A 64 9.88 -21.02 -0.13
C VAL A 64 9.20 -22.37 -0.28
N PRO A 65 8.11 -22.61 0.48
CA PRO A 65 7.28 -23.79 0.27
C PRO A 65 6.88 -23.91 -1.20
N GLN A 66 7.18 -25.06 -1.82
CA GLN A 66 6.87 -25.28 -3.24
C GLN A 66 5.39 -25.08 -3.56
N ASP A 67 4.49 -25.36 -2.62
CA ASP A 67 3.06 -25.12 -2.82
C ASP A 67 2.72 -23.65 -3.10
N ALA A 68 3.46 -22.70 -2.51
CA ALA A 68 3.25 -21.26 -2.74
C ALA A 68 3.53 -20.86 -4.20
N LEU A 69 4.39 -21.61 -4.89
CA LEU A 69 4.75 -21.38 -6.29
C LEU A 69 3.83 -22.11 -7.26
N ARG A 70 2.92 -22.97 -6.79
CA ARG A 70 2.04 -23.75 -7.68
C ARG A 70 0.96 -22.87 -8.29
N LEU A 71 0.82 -22.97 -9.60
CA LEU A 71 -0.27 -22.36 -10.35
C LEU A 71 -1.38 -23.40 -10.60
N PRO A 72 -2.65 -22.96 -10.74
CA PRO A 72 -3.74 -23.86 -11.11
C PRO A 72 -3.60 -24.34 -12.57
N GLU A 73 -4.53 -25.19 -13.00
CA GLU A 73 -4.65 -25.53 -14.42
C GLU A 73 -4.79 -24.26 -15.27
N LYS A 74 -4.13 -24.23 -16.44
CA LYS A 74 -4.08 -23.04 -17.31
C LYS A 74 -5.46 -22.50 -17.66
N SER A 75 -6.44 -23.39 -17.90
CA SER A 75 -7.83 -23.04 -18.18
C SER A 75 -8.49 -22.25 -17.04
N LEU A 76 -8.28 -22.68 -15.78
CA LEU A 76 -8.74 -21.96 -14.60
C LEU A 76 -7.97 -20.65 -14.43
N ALA A 77 -6.64 -20.67 -14.61
CA ALA A 77 -5.83 -19.46 -14.52
C ALA A 77 -6.32 -18.39 -15.51
N ASP A 78 -6.55 -18.78 -16.77
CA ASP A 78 -7.03 -17.90 -17.83
C ASP A 78 -8.39 -17.27 -17.49
N ALA A 79 -9.32 -18.08 -17.01
CA ALA A 79 -10.64 -17.59 -16.62
C ALA A 79 -10.56 -16.58 -15.47
N LEU A 80 -9.69 -16.81 -14.48
CA LEU A 80 -9.55 -15.93 -13.32
C LEU A 80 -8.79 -14.63 -13.67
N VAL A 81 -7.74 -14.72 -14.49
CA VAL A 81 -7.01 -13.54 -15.00
C VAL A 81 -7.95 -12.67 -15.83
N ALA A 82 -8.71 -13.27 -16.75
CA ALA A 82 -9.69 -12.54 -17.54
C ALA A 82 -10.76 -11.87 -16.66
N ALA A 83 -11.23 -12.55 -15.61
CA ALA A 83 -12.20 -11.97 -14.69
C ALA A 83 -11.63 -10.78 -13.89
N TYR A 84 -10.35 -10.83 -13.48
CA TYR A 84 -9.69 -9.71 -12.82
C TYR A 84 -9.64 -8.47 -13.74
N PHE A 85 -9.15 -8.63 -14.96
CA PHE A 85 -9.02 -7.51 -15.90
C PHE A 85 -10.38 -6.99 -16.40
N ALA A 86 -11.39 -7.85 -16.53
CA ALA A 86 -12.72 -7.42 -16.95
C ALA A 86 -13.51 -6.67 -15.86
N PHE A 87 -13.40 -7.10 -14.59
CA PHE A 87 -14.31 -6.64 -13.53
C PHE A 87 -13.66 -5.80 -12.43
N VAL A 88 -12.33 -5.86 -12.26
CA VAL A 88 -11.63 -5.19 -11.16
C VAL A 88 -10.67 -4.12 -11.67
N ASN A 89 -9.76 -4.48 -12.58
CA ASN A 89 -8.75 -3.55 -13.08
C ASN A 89 -9.30 -2.22 -13.62
N PRO A 90 -10.49 -2.15 -14.29
CA PRO A 90 -11.02 -0.89 -14.79
C PRO A 90 -11.37 0.12 -13.69
N GLY A 91 -11.77 -0.36 -12.51
CA GLY A 91 -12.07 0.49 -11.34
C GLY A 91 -10.93 0.56 -10.31
N PHE A 92 -9.96 -0.36 -10.41
CA PHE A 92 -8.84 -0.47 -9.50
C PHE A 92 -7.56 -0.89 -10.27
N PRO A 93 -6.99 0.02 -11.09
CA PRO A 93 -5.91 -0.26 -12.04
C PRO A 93 -4.55 -0.38 -11.35
N VAL A 94 -4.42 -1.36 -10.46
CA VAL A 94 -3.17 -1.68 -9.76
C VAL A 94 -2.14 -2.25 -10.72
N VAL A 95 -2.59 -3.02 -11.70
CA VAL A 95 -1.74 -3.75 -12.65
C VAL A 95 -1.93 -3.18 -14.04
N ASP A 96 -0.81 -3.02 -14.75
CA ASP A 96 -0.82 -2.67 -16.16
C ASP A 96 -1.18 -3.91 -17.00
N GLU A 97 -2.34 -3.89 -17.65
CA GLU A 97 -2.83 -5.02 -18.44
C GLU A 97 -1.98 -5.26 -19.70
N ASP A 98 -1.60 -4.18 -20.38
CA ASP A 98 -0.86 -4.23 -21.64
C ASP A 98 0.55 -4.77 -21.44
N ARG A 99 1.14 -4.54 -20.27
CA ARG A 99 2.42 -5.18 -19.89
C ARG A 99 2.25 -6.60 -19.35
N PHE A 100 1.22 -6.84 -18.55
CA PHE A 100 1.02 -8.12 -17.89
C PHE A 100 0.63 -9.23 -18.87
N MET A 101 -0.30 -8.96 -19.79
CA MET A 101 -0.89 -9.98 -20.65
C MET A 101 0.11 -10.60 -21.65
N PRO A 102 1.03 -9.85 -22.27
CA PRO A 102 2.10 -10.44 -23.09
C PRO A 102 3.02 -11.36 -22.29
N GLN A 103 3.42 -10.96 -21.08
CA GLN A 103 4.23 -11.80 -20.19
C GLN A 103 3.49 -13.09 -19.82
N TYR A 104 2.20 -12.98 -19.51
CA TYR A 104 1.36 -14.10 -19.10
C TYR A 104 1.10 -15.11 -20.25
N THR A 105 0.86 -14.61 -21.47
CA THR A 105 0.50 -15.43 -22.62
C THR A 105 1.71 -16.03 -23.34
N THR A 106 2.80 -15.28 -23.44
CA THR A 106 4.02 -15.71 -24.15
C THR A 106 4.83 -16.72 -23.33
N ASN A 107 4.68 -16.69 -21.99
CA ASN A 107 5.47 -17.50 -21.06
C ASN A 107 6.98 -17.38 -21.35
N ASP A 108 7.42 -16.16 -21.64
CA ASP A 108 8.79 -15.82 -21.95
C ASP A 108 9.69 -16.10 -20.73
N PRO A 109 10.64 -17.05 -20.82
CA PRO A 109 11.55 -17.36 -19.72
C PRO A 109 12.43 -16.17 -19.29
N ASP A 110 12.70 -15.24 -20.19
CA ASP A 110 13.55 -14.07 -19.93
C ASP A 110 12.75 -12.90 -19.31
N ASN A 111 11.42 -12.94 -19.40
CA ASN A 111 10.52 -11.94 -18.84
C ASN A 111 9.26 -12.58 -18.21
N PRO A 112 9.42 -13.45 -17.19
CA PRO A 112 8.30 -14.17 -16.60
C PRO A 112 7.44 -13.25 -15.74
N VAL A 113 6.13 -13.54 -15.70
CA VAL A 113 5.22 -12.91 -14.74
C VAL A 113 5.66 -13.26 -13.31
N SER A 114 5.66 -12.26 -12.42
CA SER A 114 5.87 -12.53 -10.99
C SER A 114 4.82 -13.50 -10.48
N THR A 115 5.29 -14.61 -9.89
CA THR A 115 4.41 -15.58 -9.26
C THR A 115 3.59 -14.94 -8.13
N LEU A 116 4.17 -14.02 -7.35
CA LEU A 116 3.43 -13.31 -6.30
C LEU A 116 2.28 -12.50 -6.90
N LEU A 117 2.55 -11.71 -7.94
CA LEU A 117 1.53 -10.91 -8.60
C LEU A 117 0.43 -11.79 -9.18
N LEU A 118 0.80 -12.90 -9.82
CA LEU A 118 -0.15 -13.84 -10.40
C LEU A 118 -1.02 -14.49 -9.32
N GLN A 119 -0.47 -14.92 -8.17
CA GLN A 119 -1.30 -15.44 -7.07
C GLN A 119 -2.30 -14.39 -6.56
N ALA A 120 -1.90 -13.12 -6.48
CA ALA A 120 -2.77 -12.04 -6.05
C ALA A 120 -3.88 -11.73 -7.08
N ILE A 121 -3.56 -11.75 -8.37
CA ILE A 121 -4.55 -11.60 -9.45
C ILE A 121 -5.53 -12.78 -9.45
N LEU A 122 -5.05 -14.02 -9.31
CA LEU A 122 -5.91 -15.21 -9.23
C LEU A 122 -6.84 -15.18 -8.03
N LEU A 123 -6.37 -14.69 -6.88
CA LEU A 123 -7.17 -14.47 -5.67
C LEU A 123 -8.35 -13.51 -5.96
N VAL A 124 -8.06 -12.36 -6.56
CA VAL A 124 -9.08 -11.35 -6.89
C VAL A 124 -10.01 -11.83 -8.00
N GLY A 125 -9.46 -12.47 -9.04
CA GLY A 125 -10.24 -13.11 -10.09
C GLY A 125 -11.21 -14.15 -9.53
N ALA A 126 -10.76 -14.98 -8.57
CA ALA A 126 -11.63 -15.93 -7.88
C ALA A 126 -12.72 -15.25 -7.05
N HIS A 127 -12.41 -14.12 -6.41
CA HIS A 127 -13.38 -13.34 -5.66
C HIS A 127 -14.57 -12.90 -6.54
N VAL A 128 -14.30 -12.47 -7.79
CA VAL A 128 -15.37 -11.99 -8.69
C VAL A 128 -16.00 -13.10 -9.56
N ALA A 129 -15.26 -14.15 -9.90
CA ALA A 129 -15.73 -15.21 -10.80
C ALA A 129 -16.46 -16.36 -10.08
N CYS A 130 -16.10 -16.67 -8.83
CA CYS A 130 -16.67 -17.77 -8.06
C CYS A 130 -17.75 -17.29 -7.08
N GLN A 131 -18.58 -18.22 -6.58
CA GLN A 131 -19.67 -17.89 -5.64
C GLN A 131 -19.68 -18.81 -4.41
N GLY A 132 -20.22 -18.31 -3.30
CA GLY A 132 -20.47 -19.07 -2.07
C GLY A 132 -19.23 -19.80 -1.51
N ARG A 133 -19.39 -21.06 -1.11
CA ARG A 133 -18.31 -21.86 -0.50
C ARG A 133 -17.14 -22.12 -1.45
N GLN A 134 -17.40 -22.26 -2.75
CA GLN A 134 -16.34 -22.46 -3.74
C GLN A 134 -15.43 -21.23 -3.80
N ARG A 135 -16.02 -20.04 -3.79
CA ARG A 135 -15.28 -18.77 -3.76
C ARG A 135 -14.30 -18.74 -2.59
N GLU A 136 -14.77 -18.97 -1.37
CA GLU A 136 -13.91 -18.93 -0.19
C GLU A 136 -12.82 -20.02 -0.19
N ALA A 137 -13.14 -21.22 -0.69
CA ALA A 137 -12.13 -22.28 -0.82
C ALA A 137 -11.02 -21.91 -1.80
N VAL A 138 -11.37 -21.38 -2.98
CA VAL A 138 -10.40 -20.99 -4.01
C VAL A 138 -9.60 -19.75 -3.57
N LYS A 139 -10.27 -18.73 -3.01
CA LYS A 139 -9.60 -17.57 -2.41
C LYS A 139 -8.60 -17.99 -1.33
N GLY A 140 -8.99 -18.89 -0.43
CA GLY A 140 -8.13 -19.37 0.65
C GLY A 140 -6.81 -19.96 0.16
N VAL A 141 -6.83 -20.70 -0.95
CA VAL A 141 -5.62 -21.24 -1.57
C VAL A 141 -4.70 -20.12 -2.06
N PHE A 142 -5.21 -19.21 -2.91
CA PHE A 142 -4.37 -18.17 -3.51
C PHE A 142 -3.90 -17.13 -2.48
N LEU A 143 -4.74 -16.81 -1.50
CA LEU A 143 -4.37 -15.95 -0.37
C LEU A 143 -3.24 -16.58 0.46
N GLY A 144 -3.34 -17.85 0.82
CA GLY A 144 -2.31 -18.55 1.59
C GLY A 144 -0.97 -18.60 0.85
N ARG A 145 -1.01 -18.82 -0.48
CA ARG A 145 0.19 -18.83 -1.33
C ARG A 145 0.82 -17.44 -1.43
N ALA A 146 0.05 -16.40 -1.74
CA ALA A 146 0.54 -15.03 -1.82
C ALA A 146 1.14 -14.55 -0.48
N LYS A 147 0.45 -14.82 0.64
CA LYS A 147 0.96 -14.57 2.01
C LYS A 147 2.33 -15.23 2.22
N THR A 148 2.43 -16.51 1.91
CA THR A 148 3.69 -17.27 2.04
C THR A 148 4.82 -16.67 1.20
N LEU A 149 4.54 -16.24 -0.03
CA LEU A 149 5.54 -15.61 -0.91
C LEU A 149 6.05 -14.27 -0.35
N ILE A 150 5.16 -13.46 0.25
CA ILE A 150 5.51 -12.21 0.92
C ILE A 150 6.33 -12.48 2.18
N ASP A 151 5.87 -13.38 3.06
CA ASP A 151 6.51 -13.69 4.35
C ASP A 151 7.95 -14.21 4.19
N HIS A 152 8.21 -14.94 3.11
CA HIS A 152 9.54 -15.44 2.78
C HIS A 152 10.37 -14.51 1.89
N GLY A 153 9.84 -13.33 1.54
CA GLY A 153 10.56 -12.33 0.74
C GLY A 153 10.99 -12.84 -0.65
N GLN A 154 10.16 -13.65 -1.31
CA GLN A 154 10.50 -14.18 -2.63
C GLN A 154 10.60 -13.10 -3.69
N GLU A 155 9.68 -12.14 -3.66
CA GLU A 155 9.62 -11.07 -4.63
C GLU A 155 10.61 -9.96 -4.27
N GLN A 156 11.55 -9.69 -5.19
CA GLN A 156 12.54 -8.63 -5.05
C GLN A 156 12.01 -7.29 -5.55
N ASN A 157 11.13 -7.30 -6.56
CA ASN A 157 10.50 -6.11 -7.05
C ASN A 157 9.47 -5.61 -6.04
N ARG A 158 9.86 -4.58 -5.29
CA ARG A 158 9.06 -4.04 -4.19
C ARG A 158 7.77 -3.37 -4.69
N THR A 159 7.72 -2.86 -5.92
CA THR A 159 6.48 -2.39 -6.57
C THR A 159 5.46 -3.52 -6.67
N ILE A 160 5.90 -4.72 -7.08
CA ILE A 160 5.04 -5.90 -7.16
C ILE A 160 4.52 -6.29 -5.77
N VAL A 161 5.33 -6.18 -4.72
CA VAL A 161 4.88 -6.45 -3.35
C VAL A 161 3.79 -5.47 -2.91
N VAL A 162 3.91 -4.17 -3.26
CA VAL A 162 2.87 -3.17 -3.00
C VAL A 162 1.58 -3.50 -3.75
N GLN A 163 1.68 -3.80 -5.06
CA GLN A 163 0.54 -4.20 -5.90
C GLN A 163 -0.16 -5.45 -5.34
N ALA A 164 0.59 -6.48 -4.98
CA ALA A 164 0.04 -7.69 -4.39
C ALA A 164 -0.66 -7.41 -3.05
N ALA A 165 -0.05 -6.61 -2.17
CA ALA A 165 -0.65 -6.23 -0.89
C ALA A 165 -1.97 -5.47 -1.08
N LEU A 166 -2.05 -4.53 -2.05
CA LEU A 166 -3.30 -3.86 -2.42
C LEU A 166 -4.38 -4.84 -2.88
N LEU A 167 -4.04 -5.82 -3.71
CA LEU A 167 -4.99 -6.85 -4.17
C LEU A 167 -5.44 -7.78 -3.04
N LEU A 168 -4.56 -8.09 -2.10
CA LEU A 168 -4.88 -8.87 -0.89
C LEU A 168 -5.82 -8.11 0.06
N ALA A 169 -5.68 -6.77 0.13
CA ALA A 169 -6.64 -5.90 0.82
C ALA A 169 -7.98 -5.82 0.08
N TRP A 170 -7.95 -5.76 -1.24
CA TRP A 170 -9.14 -5.55 -2.08
C TRP A 170 -10.17 -6.67 -1.98
N GLN A 171 -9.72 -7.94 -1.96
CA GLN A 171 -10.60 -9.12 -1.94
C GLN A 171 -11.40 -9.33 -0.64
N VAL A 172 -11.15 -8.50 0.37
CA VAL A 172 -11.71 -8.61 1.71
C VAL A 172 -13.19 -8.19 1.67
N ASP A 173 -14.10 -9.15 1.86
CA ASP A 173 -15.54 -8.87 1.89
C ASP A 173 -15.91 -7.99 3.09
N SER A 174 -16.87 -7.07 2.92
CA SER A 174 -17.40 -6.24 4.02
C SER A 174 -18.29 -7.07 4.95
N GLY A 175 -17.69 -7.82 5.88
CA GLY A 175 -18.43 -8.54 6.93
C GLY A 175 -17.57 -9.01 8.11
N GLY A 176 -17.77 -8.44 9.31
CA GLY A 176 -17.16 -8.92 10.57
C GLY A 176 -15.69 -8.55 10.80
N ASP A 177 -14.96 -9.40 11.55
CA ASP A 177 -13.53 -9.27 11.96
C ASP A 177 -12.53 -9.15 10.77
N VAL A 178 -13.08 -9.28 9.57
CA VAL A 178 -12.47 -9.20 8.24
C VAL A 178 -11.86 -7.80 7.95
N SER A 179 -12.27 -6.76 8.69
CA SER A 179 -11.69 -5.41 8.59
C SER A 179 -10.21 -5.33 9.01
N ALA A 180 -9.77 -6.19 9.93
CA ALA A 180 -8.39 -6.21 10.42
C ALA A 180 -7.39 -6.66 9.34
N ASP A 181 -7.79 -7.61 8.50
CA ASP A 181 -6.95 -8.14 7.42
C ASP A 181 -6.72 -7.08 6.32
N ALA A 182 -7.77 -6.36 5.90
CA ALA A 182 -7.61 -5.25 4.94
C ALA A 182 -6.69 -4.17 5.51
N TYR A 183 -6.91 -3.76 6.76
CA TYR A 183 -6.08 -2.73 7.40
C TYR A 183 -4.62 -3.15 7.50
N TYR A 184 -4.34 -4.43 7.79
CA TYR A 184 -2.99 -4.99 7.79
C TYR A 184 -2.32 -4.91 6.41
N TRP A 185 -3.01 -5.31 5.35
CA TRP A 185 -2.45 -5.31 4.00
C TRP A 185 -2.22 -3.90 3.46
N ILE A 186 -3.13 -2.98 3.74
CA ILE A 186 -2.95 -1.56 3.45
C ILE A 186 -1.74 -1.00 4.22
N GLY A 187 -1.63 -1.25 5.52
CA GLY A 187 -0.46 -0.81 6.29
C GLY A 187 0.86 -1.37 5.75
N THR A 188 0.85 -2.64 5.33
CA THR A 188 2.01 -3.29 4.68
C THR A 188 2.37 -2.61 3.37
N ALA A 189 1.39 -2.36 2.50
CA ALA A 189 1.57 -1.63 1.25
C ALA A 189 2.12 -0.22 1.50
N THR A 190 1.58 0.51 2.48
CA THR A 190 2.02 1.86 2.89
C THR A 190 3.47 1.89 3.32
N ILE A 191 3.90 0.98 4.21
CA ILE A 191 5.30 0.94 4.68
C ILE A 191 6.25 0.69 3.50
N ILE A 192 5.90 -0.21 2.59
CA ILE A 192 6.77 -0.56 1.47
C ILE A 192 6.80 0.57 0.44
N ALA A 193 5.64 1.12 0.07
CA ALA A 193 5.51 2.23 -0.88
C ALA A 193 6.27 3.48 -0.40
N THR A 194 6.09 3.85 0.87
CA THR A 194 6.80 4.99 1.46
C THR A 194 8.31 4.74 1.53
N GLY A 195 8.74 3.54 1.92
CA GLY A 195 10.16 3.16 1.97
C GLY A 195 10.87 3.20 0.62
N MET A 196 10.15 3.04 -0.49
CA MET A 196 10.69 3.18 -1.85
C MET A 196 10.67 4.60 -2.40
N GLY A 197 9.92 5.51 -1.77
CA GLY A 197 9.77 6.89 -2.25
C GLY A 197 8.52 7.18 -3.09
N MET A 198 7.56 6.25 -3.21
CA MET A 198 6.33 6.47 -4.02
C MET A 198 5.48 7.68 -3.61
N HIS A 199 5.73 8.24 -2.41
CA HIS A 199 5.06 9.41 -1.84
C HIS A 199 5.72 10.74 -2.23
N ARG A 200 6.81 10.70 -3.01
CA ARG A 200 7.60 11.87 -3.40
C ARG A 200 7.33 12.27 -4.84
N ASP A 201 7.62 13.53 -5.14
CA ASP A 201 7.64 14.02 -6.51
C ASP A 201 8.82 13.40 -7.25
N GLU A 202 8.56 12.84 -8.43
CA GLU A 202 9.53 12.06 -9.18
C GLU A 202 9.39 12.34 -10.68
N ASP A 203 10.48 12.12 -11.42
CA ASP A 203 10.57 12.31 -12.86
C ASP A 203 9.49 11.53 -13.62
N ASN A 204 9.08 11.99 -14.81
CA ASN A 204 7.97 11.40 -15.57
C ASN A 204 8.33 10.11 -16.35
N THR A 205 9.08 9.19 -15.75
CA THR A 205 9.36 7.88 -16.35
C THR A 205 8.14 6.96 -16.22
N TYR A 206 8.04 5.94 -17.08
CA TYR A 206 6.96 4.96 -17.01
C TYR A 206 6.84 4.27 -15.64
N GLU A 207 7.96 3.89 -15.04
CA GLU A 207 7.96 3.32 -13.68
C GLU A 207 7.33 4.29 -12.67
N LYS A 208 7.63 5.59 -12.81
CA LYS A 208 7.07 6.63 -11.95
C LYS A 208 5.59 6.92 -12.23
N ARG A 209 5.13 6.78 -13.47
CA ARG A 209 3.68 6.79 -13.80
C ARG A 209 2.95 5.65 -13.06
N THR A 210 3.51 4.45 -13.09
CA THR A 210 2.98 3.30 -12.32
C THR A 210 2.99 3.57 -10.82
N TRP A 211 4.08 4.14 -10.28
CA TRP A 211 4.17 4.48 -8.86
C TRP A 211 3.13 5.53 -8.45
N ARG A 212 2.95 6.58 -9.25
CA ARG A 212 1.92 7.60 -9.04
C ARG A 212 0.53 6.98 -9.02
N ARG A 213 0.20 6.13 -10.00
CA ARG A 213 -1.06 5.37 -10.05
C ARG A 213 -1.28 4.52 -8.79
N VAL A 214 -0.30 3.69 -8.45
CA VAL A 214 -0.36 2.80 -7.28
C VAL A 214 -0.45 3.58 -5.97
N PHE A 215 0.28 4.69 -5.84
CA PHE A 215 0.23 5.54 -4.66
C PHE A 215 -1.16 6.14 -4.44
N TRP A 216 -1.78 6.71 -5.47
CA TRP A 216 -3.11 7.30 -5.33
C TRP A 216 -4.20 6.26 -5.04
N LEU A 217 -4.07 5.05 -5.60
CA LEU A 217 -4.93 3.92 -5.22
C LEU A 217 -4.74 3.53 -3.75
N LEU A 218 -3.49 3.49 -3.29
CA LEU A 218 -3.16 3.19 -1.90
C LEU A 218 -3.69 4.25 -0.93
N PHE A 219 -3.55 5.53 -1.24
CA PHE A 219 -4.11 6.63 -0.44
C PHE A 219 -5.64 6.53 -0.32
N GLN A 220 -6.32 6.26 -1.44
CA GLN A 220 -7.76 6.09 -1.47
C GLN A 220 -8.21 4.91 -0.59
N TRP A 221 -7.49 3.78 -0.65
CA TRP A 221 -7.81 2.60 0.16
C TRP A 221 -7.43 2.73 1.62
N ASP A 222 -6.31 3.38 1.94
CA ASP A 222 -5.93 3.72 3.31
C ASP A 222 -7.01 4.55 3.99
N THR A 223 -7.56 5.53 3.28
CA THR A 223 -8.70 6.32 3.74
C THR A 223 -9.94 5.47 3.98
N LEU A 224 -10.35 4.65 3.00
CA LEU A 224 -11.57 3.84 3.09
C LEU A 224 -11.49 2.80 4.20
N VAL A 225 -10.40 2.04 4.26
CA VAL A 225 -10.21 0.96 5.23
C VAL A 225 -10.04 1.52 6.63
N SER A 226 -9.30 2.62 6.81
CA SER A 226 -9.17 3.29 8.12
C SER A 226 -10.51 3.76 8.65
N MET A 227 -11.34 4.35 7.77
CA MET A 227 -12.70 4.78 8.11
C MET A 227 -13.58 3.59 8.52
N GLN A 228 -13.57 2.51 7.74
CA GLN A 228 -14.35 1.29 8.02
C GLN A 228 -13.94 0.63 9.34
N CYS A 229 -12.66 0.66 9.67
CA CYS A 229 -12.10 0.04 10.88
C CYS A 229 -12.15 0.93 12.12
N GLY A 230 -12.47 2.23 11.97
CA GLY A 230 -12.33 3.22 13.04
C GLY A 230 -10.87 3.40 13.50
N ARG A 231 -9.92 3.29 12.57
CA ARG A 231 -8.47 3.41 12.82
C ARG A 231 -7.92 4.70 12.20
N PRO A 232 -6.76 5.20 12.66
CA PRO A 232 -6.07 6.30 11.98
C PRO A 232 -5.57 5.90 10.59
N GLN A 233 -5.56 6.84 9.65
CA GLN A 233 -4.87 6.69 8.37
C GLN A 233 -3.35 6.58 8.58
N ALA A 234 -2.72 5.77 7.74
CA ALA A 234 -1.26 5.65 7.70
C ALA A 234 -0.62 6.68 6.75
N LEU A 235 -1.33 7.13 5.72
CA LEU A 235 -0.86 8.14 4.77
C LEU A 235 -1.48 9.51 5.06
N HIS A 236 -0.63 10.49 5.36
CA HIS A 236 -1.00 11.89 5.56
C HIS A 236 -0.57 12.67 4.32
N ILE A 237 -1.55 13.18 3.56
CA ILE A 237 -1.29 13.77 2.24
C ILE A 237 -0.42 15.02 2.31
N GLU A 238 -0.49 15.74 3.42
CA GLU A 238 0.33 16.90 3.73
C GLU A 238 1.83 16.60 3.89
N GLU A 239 2.19 15.33 4.08
CA GLU A 239 3.58 14.86 4.14
C GLU A 239 4.07 14.26 2.81
N CYS A 240 3.22 14.28 1.77
CA CYS A 240 3.49 13.68 0.48
C CYS A 240 3.68 14.76 -0.59
N ASP A 241 4.67 14.55 -1.46
CA ASP A 241 5.01 15.46 -2.57
C ASP A 241 4.53 14.91 -3.92
N VAL A 242 3.76 13.81 -3.93
CA VAL A 242 3.35 13.15 -5.18
C VAL A 242 2.48 14.07 -6.06
N GLN A 243 2.73 14.03 -7.37
CA GLN A 243 1.93 14.79 -8.33
C GLN A 243 0.52 14.18 -8.51
N PRO A 244 -0.51 14.99 -8.82
CA PRO A 244 -1.83 14.48 -9.16
C PRO A 244 -1.81 13.54 -10.38
N LEU A 245 -2.72 12.57 -10.40
CA LEU A 245 -2.91 11.66 -11.54
C LEU A 245 -3.15 12.43 -12.84
N GLN A 246 -2.51 11.97 -13.91
CA GLN A 246 -2.69 12.43 -15.28
C GLN A 246 -3.27 11.29 -16.13
N PRO A 247 -3.96 11.58 -17.25
CA PRO A 247 -4.42 10.56 -18.18
C PRO A 247 -3.29 9.61 -18.65
N SER A 248 -2.10 10.17 -18.89
CA SER A 248 -0.91 9.41 -19.28
C SER A 248 -0.43 8.39 -18.24
N ASP A 249 -0.94 8.43 -17.00
CA ASP A 249 -0.64 7.42 -15.97
C ASP A 249 -1.38 6.10 -16.20
N PHE A 250 -2.33 6.10 -17.13
CA PHE A 250 -3.12 4.95 -17.54
C PHE A 250 -2.79 4.50 -18.96
N ASP A 251 -2.07 5.31 -19.72
CA ASP A 251 -1.67 5.04 -21.11
C ASP A 251 -0.21 4.57 -21.17
N GLU A 252 0.07 3.50 -21.91
CA GLU A 252 1.40 3.23 -22.44
C GLU A 252 1.64 4.16 -23.64
N GLU A 253 2.31 5.30 -23.43
CA GLU A 253 3.11 5.83 -24.52
C GLU A 253 4.25 4.83 -24.73
N LEU A 254 4.15 4.02 -25.78
CA LEU A 254 5.30 3.29 -26.31
C LEU A 254 6.45 4.29 -26.36
N GLU A 255 7.49 4.08 -25.54
CA GLU A 255 8.73 4.81 -25.73
C GLU A 255 9.17 4.50 -27.16
N GLU A 256 8.89 5.42 -28.09
CA GLU A 256 9.40 5.35 -29.45
C GLU A 256 10.92 5.17 -29.30
N PRO A 257 11.49 4.05 -29.78
CA PRO A 257 12.91 3.83 -29.65
C PRO A 257 13.60 5.02 -30.29
N PHE A 258 14.44 5.71 -29.51
CA PHE A 258 15.18 6.90 -29.94
C PHE A 258 15.58 6.77 -31.41
N ARG A 259 14.91 7.53 -32.29
CA ARG A 259 15.42 7.72 -33.65
C ARG A 259 16.67 8.59 -33.50
N LEU A 260 17.79 7.96 -33.84
CA LEU A 260 19.18 8.47 -33.84
C LEU A 260 19.31 9.97 -34.14
#